data_AF-A0A371KUC8-F1
#
_entry.id   AF-A0A371KUC8-F1
#
_cell.length_a   1.000
_cell.length_b   1.000
_cell.length_c   1.000
_cell.angle_alpha   90.00
_cell.angle_beta   90.00
_cell.angle_gamma   90.00
#
_symmetry.space_group_name_H-M   'P 1'
#
loop_
_entity.id
_entity.type
_entity.pdbx_description
1 polymer ?
#
loop_
_entity_poly.entity_id
_entity_poly.type
_entity_poly.pdbx_seq_one_letter_code
_entity_poly.pdbx_strand_id
1 'polypeptide(L)' 'METKRGVPNVLGNGLVGVGLVIFAVAVADAVGVVDARFSPGVYLIFVAISFVLAWLLRSLT' A
#
# COMPACT_ATOMS: atom_id res chain seq x y z
N MET A 1 -26.31 -10.93 5.10
CA MET A 1 -25.90 -9.51 5.01
C MET A 1 -24.38 -9.38 5.22
N GLU A 2 -23.56 -9.96 4.32
CA GLU A 2 -22.09 -9.92 4.43
C GLU A 2 -21.44 -8.62 3.93
N THR A 3 -22.19 -7.80 3.17
CA THR A 3 -21.63 -6.65 2.45
C THR A 3 -21.24 -5.47 3.32
N LYS A 4 -21.86 -5.26 4.49
CA LYS A 4 -21.58 -4.09 5.34
C LYS A 4 -20.19 -4.10 5.97
N ARG A 5 -19.60 -5.27 6.21
CA ARG A 5 -18.24 -5.42 6.76
C ARG A 5 -17.21 -5.98 5.78
N GLY A 6 -17.66 -6.61 4.69
CA GLY A 6 -16.76 -7.17 3.67
C GLY A 6 -15.90 -6.12 2.98
N VAL A 7 -16.49 -5.00 2.53
CA VAL A 7 -15.76 -3.96 1.79
C VAL A 7 -14.71 -3.24 2.66
N PRO A 8 -15.02 -2.78 3.89
CA PRO A 8 -14.00 -2.21 4.78
C PRO A 8 -12.85 -3.17 5.09
N ASN A 9 -13.12 -4.47 5.30
CA ASN A 9 -12.07 -5.46 5.56
C ASN A 9 -11.14 -5.67 4.36
N VAL A 10 -11.68 -5.74 3.13
CA VAL A 10 -10.86 -5.88 1.92
C VAL A 10 -9.98 -4.66 1.72
N LEU A 11 -10.52 -3.45 1.92
CA LEU A 11 -9.75 -2.20 1.80
C LEU A 11 -8.67 -2.09 2.88
N GLY A 12 -8.98 -2.46 4.13
CA GLY A 12 -8.01 -2.50 5.23
C GLY A 12 -6.88 -3.49 4.98
N ASN A 13 -7.20 -4.71 4.55
CA ASN A 13 -6.20 -5.71 4.17
C ASN A 13 -5.37 -5.27 2.97
N GLY A 14 -5.99 -4.59 2.00
CA GLY A 14 -5.30 -3.98 0.86
C GLY A 14 -4.29 -2.92 1.29
N LEU A 15 -4.66 -2.05 2.25
CA LEU A 15 -3.76 -1.04 2.81
C LEU A 15 -2.53 -1.67 3.48
N VAL A 16 -2.74 -2.72 4.28
CA VAL A 16 -1.65 -3.48 4.94
C VAL A 16 -0.75 -4.15 3.91
N GLY A 17 -1.34 -4.81 2.89
CA GLY A 17 -0.60 -5.47 1.82
C GLY A 17 0.29 -4.50 1.04
N VAL A 18 -0.26 -3.35 0.62
CA VAL A 18 0.50 -2.31 -0.07
C VAL A 18 1.62 -1.76 0.83
N GLY A 19 1.34 -1.54 2.12
CA GLY A 19 2.35 -1.12 3.10
C GLY A 19 3.53 -2.09 3.22
N LEU A 20 3.27 -3.39 3.25
CA LEU A 20 4.32 -4.42 3.30
C LEU A 20 5.18 -4.42 2.03
N VAL A 21 4.58 -4.23 0.85
CA VAL A 21 5.34 -4.13 -0.41
C VAL A 21 6.24 -2.91 -0.41
N ILE A 22 5.75 -1.74 0.01
CA ILE A 22 6.56 -0.52 0.14
C ILE A 22 7.75 -0.77 1.07
N PHE A 23 7.49 -1.37 2.22
CA PHE A 23 8.53 -1.66 3.20
C PHE A 23 9.59 -2.61 2.62
N ALA A 24 9.18 -3.69 1.97
CA ALA A 24 10.10 -4.63 1.34
C ALA A 24 10.95 -3.96 0.25
N VAL A 25 10.34 -3.13 -0.60
CA VAL A 25 11.04 -2.37 -1.65
C VAL A 25 12.07 -1.42 -1.02
N ALA A 26 11.67 -0.65 -0.01
CA ALA A 26 12.56 0.28 0.68
C ALA A 26 13.75 -0.42 1.35
N VAL A 27 13.51 -1.59 1.97
CA VAL A 27 14.58 -2.41 2.57
C VAL A 27 15.51 -2.96 1.50
N ALA A 28 14.98 -3.49 0.39
CA ALA A 28 15.80 -4.01 -0.70
C ALA A 28 16.69 -2.93 -1.33
N ASP A 29 16.15 -1.71 -1.48
CA ASP A 29 16.87 -0.53 -1.97
C ASP A 29 17.97 -0.09 -0.99
N ALA A 30 17.67 -0.09 0.32
CA ALA A 30 18.61 0.31 1.37
C ALA A 30 19.76 -0.69 1.57
N VAL A 31 19.49 -1.99 1.45
CA VAL A 31 20.48 -3.07 1.62
C VAL A 31 21.27 -3.33 0.32
N GLY A 32 20.90 -2.68 -0.78
CA GLY A 32 21.61 -2.81 -2.07
C GLY A 32 21.39 -4.17 -2.74
N VAL A 33 20.23 -4.79 -2.53
CA VAL A 33 19.87 -6.09 -3.13
C VAL A 33 19.50 -5.93 -4.62
N VAL A 34 19.06 -4.74 -5.01
CA VAL A 34 18.72 -4.38 -6.40
C VAL A 34 19.90 -3.70 -7.09
N ASP A 35 20.21 -4.14 -8.31
CA ASP A 35 21.30 -3.60 -9.15
C ASP A 35 21.15 -2.11 -9.46
N ALA A 36 19.91 -1.60 -9.45
CA ALA A 36 19.60 -0.20 -9.64
C ALA A 36 18.61 0.28 -8.57
N ARG A 37 18.88 1.47 -8.01
CA ARG A 37 17.96 2.09 -7.05
C ARG A 37 16.58 2.27 -7.66
N PHE A 38 15.55 2.01 -6.87
CA PHE A 38 14.19 2.27 -7.30
C PHE A 38 14.00 3.78 -7.54
N SER A 39 13.38 4.12 -8.68
CA SER A 39 13.05 5.51 -8.98
C SER A 39 12.11 6.09 -7.93
N PRO A 40 12.29 7.36 -7.50
CA PRO A 40 11.35 8.05 -6.62
C PRO A 40 9.88 7.96 -7.06
N GLY A 41 9.64 7.85 -8.38
CA GLY A 41 8.29 7.68 -8.93
C GLY A 41 7.57 6.41 -8.46
N VAL A 42 8.31 5.33 -8.19
CA VAL A 42 7.74 4.07 -7.68
C VAL A 42 7.16 4.27 -6.28
N TYR A 43 7.90 4.96 -5.41
CA TYR A 43 7.44 5.28 -4.06
C TYR A 43 6.23 6.22 -4.07
N LEU A 44 6.18 7.17 -5.00
CA LEU A 44 5.02 8.07 -5.16
C LEU A 44 3.75 7.31 -5.57
N ILE A 45 3.85 6.33 -6.47
CA ILE A 45 2.72 5.49 -6.86
C ILE A 45 2.15 4.77 -5.65
N PHE A 46 3.02 4.19 -4.83
CA PHE A 46 2.61 3.49 -3.63
C PHE A 46 1.92 4.40 -2.61
N VAL A 47 2.46 5.60 -2.37
CA VAL A 47 1.83 6.60 -1.49
C VAL A 47 0.45 6.99 -2.02
N ALA A 48 0.31 7.20 -3.33
CA ALA A 48 -0.98 7.52 -3.94
C ALA A 48 -2.00 6.39 -3.76
N ILE A 49 -1.60 5.13 -3.97
CA ILE A 49 -2.47 3.95 -3.75
C ILE A 49 -2.91 3.87 -2.28
N SER A 50 -1.97 4.01 -1.34
CA SER A 50 -2.28 3.99 0.09
C SER A 50 -3.24 5.12 0.48
N PHE A 51 -3.06 6.33 -0.08
CA PHE A 51 -3.94 7.46 0.17
C PHE A 51 -5.37 7.19 -0.34
N VAL A 52 -5.51 6.66 -1.57
CA VAL A 52 -6.82 6.31 -2.14
C VAL A 52 -7.51 5.23 -1.30
N LEU A 53 -6.80 4.17 -0.91
CA LEU A 53 -7.34 3.11 -0.06
C LEU A 53 -7.79 3.63 1.30
N ALA A 54 -6.96 4.47 1.94
CA ALA A 54 -7.28 5.06 3.23
C ALA A 54 -8.49 6.00 3.15
N TRP A 55 -8.60 6.80 2.08
CA TRP A 55 -9.77 7.62 1.83
C TRP A 55 -11.02 6.76 1.66
N LEU A 56 -10.99 5.76 0.77
CA LEU A 56 -12.14 4.86 0.56
C LEU A 56 -12.57 4.19 1.87
N LEU A 57 -11.63 3.71 2.68
CA LEU A 57 -11.91 3.10 3.97
C LEU A 57 -12.57 4.09 4.94
N ARG A 58 -12.06 5.33 5.02
CA ARG A 58 -12.64 6.40 5.84
C ARG A 58 -14.06 6.77 5.42
N SER A 59 -14.35 6.78 4.12
CA SER A 59 -15.71 7.09 3.62
C SER A 59 -16.74 6.00 3.93
N LEU A 60 -16.27 4.79 4.29
CA LEU A 60 -17.11 3.61 4.53
C LEU A 60 -17.20 3.20 6.01
N THR A 61 -16.45 3.88 6.89
CA THR A 61 -16.39 3.62 8.34
C THR A 61 -17.11 4.74 9.09
#